data_AF-A0A941LCH0-F1
#
_entry.id   AF-A0A941LCH0-F1
#
_cell.length_a   1.000
_cell.length_b   1.000
_cell.length_c   1.000
_cell.angle_alpha   90.00
_cell.angle_beta   90.00
_cell.angle_gamma   90.00
#
_symmetry.space_group_name_H-M   'P 1'
#
loop_
_entity.id
_entity.type
_entity.pdbx_description
1 polymer ?
#
loop_
_entity_poly.entity_id
_entity_poly.type
_entity_poly.pdbx_seq_one_letter_code
_entity_poly.pdbx_strand_id
1 'polypeptide(L)'
;MTPIAPEKTSRLRVLTRLGFWFTLLIGFLLPWAIMLGVDTWVHDVPLARAWRSFTLHLFAPGYNLFLVGVLTAIPFVVLALVMLLHLGTIPSQQALIAHRRALGLLSAEFIMLTIAGWTHVSVLVYPDAQGALAYFYLPALLLISLPLGYGVGRALAKALLPRLTP
;
A
#
# COMPACT_ATOMS: atom_id res chain seq x y z
N MET A 1 -5.39 -1.94 -41.51
CA MET A 1 -5.72 -2.32 -40.12
C MET A 1 -4.48 -2.08 -39.27
N THR A 2 -4.43 -0.97 -38.55
CA THR A 2 -3.33 -0.63 -37.63
C THR A 2 -3.36 -1.57 -36.42
N PRO A 3 -2.21 -2.10 -35.96
CA PRO A 3 -2.19 -3.01 -34.83
C PRO A 3 -2.41 -2.22 -33.54
N ILE A 4 -3.66 -2.14 -33.06
CA ILE A 4 -4.02 -1.49 -31.79
C ILE A 4 -3.72 -2.40 -30.58
N ALA A 5 -3.48 -3.70 -30.81
CA ALA A 5 -3.27 -4.72 -29.78
C ALA A 5 -1.92 -4.69 -29.00
N PRO A 6 -0.75 -4.40 -29.60
CA PRO A 6 0.53 -4.48 -28.88
C PRO A 6 0.69 -3.37 -27.83
N GLU A 7 0.21 -2.15 -28.09
CA GLU A 7 0.36 -1.02 -27.16
C GLU A 7 -0.41 -1.21 -25.85
N LYS A 8 -1.68 -1.67 -25.91
CA LYS A 8 -2.49 -1.87 -24.70
C LYS A 8 -1.89 -2.92 -23.76
N THR A 9 -1.32 -3.98 -24.34
CA THR A 9 -0.63 -5.04 -23.59
C THR A 9 0.62 -4.52 -22.88
N SER A 10 1.36 -3.62 -23.54
CA SER A 10 2.53 -2.96 -22.97
C SER A 10 2.16 -2.07 -21.78
N ARG A 11 1.12 -1.22 -21.91
CA ARG A 11 0.70 -0.28 -20.86
C ARG A 11 0.25 -1.00 -19.58
N LEU A 12 -0.53 -2.08 -19.69
CA LEU A 12 -0.97 -2.85 -18.52
C LEU A 12 0.19 -3.54 -17.81
N ARG A 13 1.18 -4.03 -18.56
CA ARG A 13 2.39 -4.64 -18.00
C ARG A 13 3.23 -3.61 -17.23
N VAL A 14 3.40 -2.41 -17.81
CA VAL A 14 4.10 -1.30 -17.14
C VAL A 14 3.35 -0.89 -15.87
N LEU A 15 2.02 -0.73 -15.93
CA LEU A 15 1.19 -0.39 -14.77
C LEU A 15 1.29 -1.44 -13.67
N THR A 16 1.25 -2.73 -14.02
CA THR A 16 1.37 -3.83 -13.05
C THR A 16 2.75 -3.82 -12.38
N ARG A 17 3.82 -3.58 -13.16
CA ARG A 17 5.19 -3.50 -12.62
C ARG A 17 5.37 -2.29 -11.72
N LEU A 18 4.86 -1.13 -12.12
CA LEU A 18 4.92 0.08 -11.30
C LEU A 18 4.11 -0.08 -10.02
N GLY A 19 2.88 -0.61 -10.11
CA GLY A 19 2.04 -0.91 -8.96
C GLY A 19 2.71 -1.87 -8.00
N PHE A 20 3.26 -2.99 -8.49
CA PHE A 20 4.01 -3.96 -7.68
C PHE A 20 5.15 -3.30 -6.89
N TRP A 21 6.03 -2.54 -7.55
CA TRP A 21 7.16 -1.91 -6.88
C TRP A 21 6.72 -0.79 -5.95
N PHE A 22 5.73 0.00 -6.35
CA PHE A 22 5.15 1.05 -5.51
C PHE A 22 4.60 0.46 -4.21
N THR A 23 3.69 -0.51 -4.30
CA THR A 23 3.08 -1.20 -3.16
C THR A 23 4.14 -1.82 -2.24
N LEU A 24 5.15 -2.48 -2.82
CA LEU A 24 6.23 -3.10 -2.05
C LEU A 24 7.06 -2.07 -1.29
N LEU A 25 7.50 -1.01 -1.97
CA LEU A 25 8.34 0.02 -1.38
C LEU A 25 7.57 0.85 -0.36
N ILE A 26 6.33 1.24 -0.66
CA ILE A 26 5.53 2.05 0.25
C ILE A 26 5.17 1.27 1.50
N GLY A 27 4.76 0.00 1.40
CA GLY A 27 4.44 -0.80 2.59
C GLY A 27 5.58 -0.92 3.58
N PHE A 28 6.82 -0.89 3.10
CA PHE A 28 8.01 -0.95 3.93
C PHE A 28 8.48 0.42 4.44
N LEU A 29 8.49 1.44 3.58
CA LEU A 29 9.05 2.76 3.90
C LEU A 29 8.05 3.69 4.59
N LEU A 30 6.75 3.47 4.43
CA LEU A 30 5.68 4.28 5.01
C LEU A 30 5.85 4.55 6.52
N PRO A 31 6.04 3.55 7.39
CA PRO A 31 6.20 3.79 8.83
C PRO A 31 7.33 4.75 9.14
N TRP A 32 8.46 4.61 8.44
CA TRP A 32 9.65 5.43 8.68
C TRP A 32 9.50 6.84 8.14
N ALA A 33 8.88 6.97 6.96
CA ALA A 33 8.56 8.27 6.39
C ALA A 33 7.60 9.05 7.30
N ILE A 34 6.57 8.38 7.83
CA ILE A 34 5.62 8.99 8.78
C ILE A 34 6.33 9.36 10.08
N MET A 35 7.18 8.49 10.63
CA MET A 35 7.93 8.80 11.85
C MET A 35 8.77 10.08 11.70
N LEU A 36 9.56 10.17 10.62
CA LEU A 36 10.35 11.37 10.35
C LEU A 36 9.45 12.59 10.11
N GLY A 37 8.32 12.42 9.41
CA GLY A 37 7.35 13.50 9.17
C GLY A 37 6.72 14.02 10.46
N VAL A 38 6.26 13.13 11.34
CA VAL A 38 5.66 13.50 12.63
C VAL A 38 6.70 14.19 13.52
N ASP A 39 7.90 13.63 13.64
CA ASP A 39 8.97 14.25 14.44
C ASP A 39 9.31 15.66 13.94
N THR A 40 9.39 15.85 12.63
CA THR A 40 9.83 17.13 12.05
C THR A 40 8.71 18.17 11.95
N TRP A 41 7.46 17.77 11.67
CA TRP A 41 6.36 18.69 11.40
C TRP A 41 5.38 18.85 12.56
N VAL A 42 5.27 17.85 13.44
CA VAL A 42 4.35 17.90 14.59
C VAL A 42 5.11 18.19 15.88
N HIS A 43 6.30 17.60 16.04
CA HIS A 43 7.12 17.79 17.24
C HIS A 43 8.25 18.83 17.07
N ASP A 44 8.31 19.50 15.91
CA ASP A 44 9.32 20.53 15.58
C ASP A 44 10.79 20.09 15.81
N VAL A 45 11.06 18.78 15.69
CA VAL A 45 12.40 18.23 15.84
C VAL A 45 13.21 18.52 14.58
N PRO A 46 14.42 19.13 14.67
CA PRO A 46 15.25 19.33 13.48
C PRO A 46 15.55 18.01 12.77
N LEU A 47 15.45 18.00 11.43
CA LEU A 47 15.59 16.78 10.62
C LEU A 47 16.86 15.97 10.95
N ALA A 48 18.01 16.64 11.17
CA ALA A 48 19.25 15.97 11.53
C ALA A 48 19.15 15.20 12.87
N ARG A 49 18.39 15.73 13.84
CA ARG A 49 18.15 15.09 15.13
C ARG A 49 17.12 13.97 15.01
N ALA A 50 16.04 14.18 14.25
CA ALA A 50 15.05 13.15 13.97
C ALA A 50 15.69 11.95 13.25
N TRP A 51 16.55 12.21 12.26
CA TRP A 51 17.31 11.18 11.56
C TRP A 51 18.24 10.40 12.48
N ARG A 52 18.96 11.10 13.37
CA ARG A 52 19.80 10.42 14.38
C ARG A 52 18.95 9.55 15.31
N SER A 53 17.82 10.06 15.79
CA SER A 53 16.88 9.30 16.62
C SER A 53 16.38 8.05 15.90
N PHE A 54 15.97 8.19 14.63
CA PHE A 54 15.57 7.07 13.76
C PHE A 54 16.63 5.97 13.73
N THR A 55 17.89 6.33 13.44
CA THR A 55 18.97 5.34 13.35
C THR A 55 19.26 4.62 14.66
N LEU A 56 19.07 5.30 15.80
CA LEU A 56 19.26 4.71 17.13
C LEU A 56 18.13 3.73 17.48
N HIS A 57 16.90 4.04 17.10
CA HIS A 57 15.72 3.21 17.39
C HIS A 57 15.43 2.16 16.31
N LEU A 58 16.19 2.16 15.21
CA LEU A 58 15.97 1.22 14.10
C LEU A 58 16.00 -0.24 14.57
N PHE A 59 16.93 -0.57 15.47
CA PHE A 59 17.10 -1.92 16.04
C PHE A 59 17.09 -1.95 17.57
N ALA A 60 16.63 -0.87 18.21
CA ALA A 60 16.60 -0.81 19.67
C ALA A 60 15.61 -1.83 20.27
N PRO A 61 15.93 -2.44 21.43
CA PRO A 61 14.97 -3.23 22.19
C PRO A 61 13.78 -2.37 22.66
N GLY A 62 12.56 -2.91 22.63
CA GLY A 62 11.33 -2.20 23.00
C GLY A 62 10.62 -1.60 21.80
N TYR A 63 11.11 -0.45 21.29
CA TYR A 63 10.51 0.23 20.12
C TYR A 63 11.37 0.02 18.88
N ASN A 64 11.29 -1.19 18.33
CA ASN A 64 12.08 -1.59 17.18
C ASN A 64 11.42 -1.14 15.87
N LEU A 65 11.88 -0.02 15.31
CA LEU A 65 11.31 0.57 14.08
C LEU A 65 11.47 -0.35 12.87
N PHE A 66 12.49 -1.20 12.83
CA PHE A 66 12.64 -2.20 11.78
C PHE A 66 11.51 -3.23 11.82
N LEU A 67 11.18 -3.74 13.00
CA LEU A 67 10.06 -4.67 13.19
C LEU A 67 8.72 -4.02 12.81
N VAL A 68 8.51 -2.75 13.20
CA VAL A 68 7.31 -1.99 12.78
C VAL A 68 7.24 -1.88 11.25
N GLY A 69 8.38 -1.63 10.60
CA GLY A 69 8.53 -1.66 9.14
C GLY A 69 8.13 -3.00 8.53
N VAL A 70 8.68 -4.11 9.05
CA VAL A 70 8.39 -5.46 8.57
C VAL A 70 6.93 -5.84 8.77
N LEU A 71 6.36 -5.60 9.96
CA LEU A 71 4.96 -5.90 10.25
C LEU A 71 4.04 -5.12 9.33
N THR A 72 4.30 -3.82 9.13
CA THR A 72 3.53 -2.99 8.20
C THR A 72 3.66 -3.49 6.77
N ALA A 73 4.83 -3.96 6.34
CA ALA A 73 5.08 -4.40 4.98
C ALA A 73 4.38 -5.71 4.60
N ILE A 74 4.17 -6.65 5.52
CA ILE A 74 3.62 -7.99 5.22
C ILE A 74 2.32 -7.93 4.39
N PRO A 75 1.28 -7.18 4.78
CA PRO A 75 0.05 -7.06 3.99
C PRO A 75 0.27 -6.44 2.61
N PHE A 76 1.17 -5.46 2.48
CA PHE A 76 1.49 -4.85 1.20
C PHE A 76 2.29 -5.80 0.30
N VAL A 77 3.17 -6.64 0.85
CA VAL A 77 3.81 -7.72 0.09
C VAL A 77 2.75 -8.67 -0.47
N VAL A 78 1.76 -9.06 0.33
CA VAL A 78 0.63 -9.89 -0.14
C VAL A 78 -0.12 -9.18 -1.26
N LEU A 79 -0.46 -7.90 -1.11
CA LEU A 79 -1.12 -7.13 -2.15
C LEU A 79 -0.27 -7.02 -3.43
N ALA A 80 1.02 -6.78 -3.32
CA ALA A 80 1.94 -6.72 -4.46
C ALA A 80 1.99 -8.05 -5.21
N LEU A 81 2.06 -9.18 -4.49
CA LEU A 81 1.97 -10.51 -5.09
C LEU A 81 0.62 -10.73 -5.78
N VAL A 82 -0.49 -10.31 -5.16
CA VAL A 82 -1.81 -10.35 -5.80
C VAL A 82 -1.84 -9.49 -7.05
N MET A 83 -1.26 -8.28 -7.07
CA MET A 83 -1.18 -7.46 -8.28
C MET A 83 -0.43 -8.19 -9.40
N LEU A 84 0.72 -8.80 -9.09
CA LEU A 84 1.52 -9.54 -10.06
C LEU A 84 0.76 -10.74 -10.63
N LEU A 85 0.16 -11.56 -9.77
CA LEU A 85 -0.54 -12.78 -10.17
C LEU A 85 -1.89 -12.49 -10.84
N HIS A 86 -2.62 -11.48 -10.36
CA HIS A 86 -4.00 -11.23 -10.77
C HIS A 86 -4.12 -10.31 -11.98
N LEU A 87 -3.15 -9.41 -12.20
CA LEU A 87 -3.07 -8.57 -13.40
C LEU A 87 -2.06 -9.11 -14.43
N GLY A 88 -0.94 -9.66 -13.99
CA GLY A 88 0.13 -10.13 -14.87
C GLY A 88 -0.20 -11.36 -15.71
N THR A 89 -1.23 -12.12 -15.34
CA THR A 89 -1.66 -13.35 -16.02
C THR A 89 -2.83 -13.15 -16.99
N ILE A 90 -3.37 -11.92 -17.13
CA ILE A 90 -4.56 -11.68 -17.94
C ILE A 90 -4.21 -11.67 -19.44
N PRO A 91 -4.92 -12.45 -20.29
CA PRO A 91 -4.81 -12.35 -21.73
C PRO A 91 -5.20 -10.95 -22.23
N SER A 92 -4.42 -10.40 -23.17
CA SER A 92 -4.56 -9.02 -23.68
C SER A 92 -5.94 -8.70 -24.28
N GLN A 93 -6.70 -9.72 -24.67
CA GLN A 93 -8.04 -9.60 -25.24
C GLN A 93 -9.12 -9.23 -24.19
N GLN A 94 -8.83 -9.32 -22.88
CA GLN A 94 -9.80 -9.09 -21.81
C GLN A 94 -9.61 -7.74 -21.10
N ALA A 95 -9.48 -6.66 -21.87
CA ALA A 95 -9.17 -5.33 -21.35
C ALA A 95 -10.14 -4.85 -20.24
N LEU A 96 -11.46 -5.03 -20.40
CA LEU A 96 -12.44 -4.59 -19.40
C LEU A 96 -12.26 -5.29 -18.04
N ILE A 97 -11.94 -6.59 -18.06
CA ILE A 97 -11.71 -7.38 -16.84
C ILE A 97 -10.44 -6.89 -16.16
N ALA A 98 -9.38 -6.60 -16.92
CA ALA A 98 -8.14 -6.03 -16.40
C ALA A 98 -8.36 -4.68 -15.71
N HIS A 99 -9.09 -3.74 -16.33
CA HIS A 99 -9.38 -2.44 -15.72
C HIS A 99 -10.18 -2.57 -14.42
N ARG A 100 -11.20 -3.43 -14.40
CA ARG A 100 -11.98 -3.65 -13.18
C ARG A 100 -11.16 -4.29 -12.07
N ARG A 101 -10.25 -5.21 -12.39
CA ARG A 101 -9.32 -5.80 -11.40
C ARG A 101 -8.33 -4.76 -10.89
N ALA A 102 -7.78 -3.93 -11.78
CA ALA A 102 -6.87 -2.85 -11.42
C ALA A 102 -7.53 -1.84 -10.48
N LEU A 103 -8.77 -1.42 -10.77
CA LEU A 103 -9.54 -0.55 -9.87
C LEU A 103 -9.83 -1.20 -8.50
N GLY A 104 -10.11 -2.51 -8.48
CA GLY A 104 -10.20 -3.25 -7.22
C GLY A 104 -8.91 -3.16 -6.42
N LEU A 105 -7.78 -3.46 -7.04
CA LEU A 105 -6.47 -3.47 -6.38
C LEU A 105 -6.04 -2.07 -5.92
N LEU A 106 -6.30 -1.03 -6.73
CA LEU A 106 -6.06 0.37 -6.36
C LEU A 106 -6.91 0.81 -5.16
N SER A 107 -8.17 0.38 -5.11
CA SER A 107 -9.06 0.65 -3.98
C SER A 107 -8.58 -0.06 -2.70
N ALA A 108 -8.11 -1.31 -2.82
CA ALA A 108 -7.50 -2.04 -1.70
C ALA A 108 -6.24 -1.32 -1.19
N GLU A 109 -5.32 -0.96 -2.10
CA GLU A 109 -4.11 -0.19 -1.79
C GLU A 109 -4.45 1.11 -1.05
N PHE A 110 -5.39 1.88 -1.57
CA PHE A 110 -5.78 3.16 -0.99
C PHE A 110 -6.34 3.02 0.44
N ILE A 111 -7.23 2.04 0.66
CA ILE A 111 -7.79 1.76 1.99
C ILE A 111 -6.69 1.32 2.95
N MET A 112 -5.81 0.41 2.52
CA MET A 112 -4.71 -0.07 3.33
C MET A 112 -3.73 1.06 3.69
N LEU A 113 -3.36 1.92 2.74
CA LEU A 113 -2.51 3.10 2.98
C LEU A 113 -3.17 4.07 3.95
N THR A 114 -4.48 4.27 3.83
CA THR A 114 -5.23 5.17 4.72
C THR A 114 -5.22 4.63 6.15
N ILE A 115 -5.53 3.35 6.34
CA ILE A 115 -5.52 2.70 7.67
C ILE A 115 -4.11 2.74 8.25
N ALA A 116 -3.11 2.29 7.50
CA ALA A 116 -1.72 2.27 7.96
C ALA A 116 -1.23 3.68 8.30
N GLY A 117 -1.45 4.65 7.42
CA GLY A 117 -1.06 6.04 7.62
C GLY A 117 -1.71 6.64 8.85
N TRP A 118 -3.02 6.47 9.00
CA TRP A 118 -3.76 6.93 10.17
C TRP A 118 -3.25 6.30 11.47
N THR A 119 -3.02 4.99 11.49
CA THR A 119 -2.50 4.28 12.67
C THR A 119 -1.11 4.79 13.05
N HIS A 120 -0.17 4.88 12.09
CA HIS A 120 1.18 5.38 12.35
C HIS A 120 1.17 6.82 12.88
N VAL A 121 0.43 7.72 12.24
CA VAL A 121 0.31 9.11 12.71
C VAL A 121 -0.30 9.15 14.11
N SER A 122 -1.38 8.43 14.35
CA SER A 122 -2.08 8.46 15.64
C SER A 122 -1.22 7.96 16.79
N VAL A 123 -0.50 6.84 16.60
CA VAL A 123 0.38 6.27 17.62
C VAL A 123 1.58 7.19 17.92
N LEU A 124 2.10 7.88 16.90
CA LEU A 124 3.25 8.78 17.07
C LEU A 124 2.85 10.13 17.70
N VAL A 125 1.69 10.68 17.34
CA VAL A 125 1.20 11.96 17.88
C VAL A 125 0.64 11.81 19.29
N TYR A 126 0.00 10.68 19.59
CA TYR A 126 -0.61 10.41 20.90
C TYR A 126 -0.02 9.12 21.50
N PRO A 127 1.25 9.15 21.94
CA PRO A 127 1.93 7.97 22.44
C PRO A 127 1.32 7.50 23.76
N ASP A 128 0.86 6.26 23.77
CA ASP A 128 0.37 5.57 24.97
C ASP A 128 0.95 4.14 25.07
N ALA A 129 0.66 3.46 26.18
CA ALA A 129 1.10 2.08 26.39
C ALA A 129 0.46 1.08 25.40
N GLN A 130 -0.62 1.47 24.70
CA GLN A 130 -1.36 0.63 23.77
C GLN A 130 -0.87 0.79 22.32
N GLY A 131 -0.07 1.82 22.01
CA GLY A 131 0.47 2.05 20.67
C GLY A 131 1.26 0.86 20.10
N ALA A 132 1.94 0.10 20.96
CA ALA A 132 2.60 -1.15 20.56
C ALA A 132 1.61 -2.23 20.11
N LEU A 133 0.44 -2.33 20.76
CA LEU A 133 -0.62 -3.26 20.36
C LEU A 133 -1.21 -2.86 19.00
N ALA A 134 -1.34 -1.56 18.72
CA ALA A 134 -1.82 -1.08 17.43
C ALA A 134 -0.94 -1.61 16.28
N TYR A 135 0.39 -1.55 16.41
CA TYR A 135 1.30 -2.13 15.40
C TYR A 135 1.26 -3.65 15.31
N PHE A 136 0.98 -4.33 16.43
CA PHE A 136 0.84 -5.78 16.43
C PHE A 136 -0.41 -6.25 15.67
N TYR A 137 -1.53 -5.55 15.81
CA TYR A 137 -2.79 -5.89 15.14
C TYR A 137 -2.94 -5.29 13.74
N LEU A 138 -2.18 -4.23 13.42
CA LEU A 138 -2.23 -3.56 12.11
C LEU A 138 -2.10 -4.53 10.93
N PRO A 139 -1.18 -5.51 10.91
CA PRO A 139 -1.07 -6.43 9.77
C PRO A 139 -2.35 -7.22 9.52
N ALA A 140 -2.99 -7.72 10.58
CA ALA A 140 -4.25 -8.45 10.47
C ALA A 140 -5.38 -7.55 9.97
N LEU A 141 -5.48 -6.31 10.48
CA LEU A 141 -6.47 -5.34 10.03
C LEU A 141 -6.30 -5.01 8.53
N LEU A 142 -5.06 -4.78 8.09
CA LEU A 142 -4.76 -4.50 6.69
C LEU A 142 -5.10 -5.69 5.78
N LEU A 143 -4.76 -6.92 6.21
CA LEU A 143 -5.11 -8.14 5.46
C LEU A 143 -6.63 -8.34 5.35
N ILE A 144 -7.41 -8.05 6.40
CA ILE A 144 -8.88 -8.09 6.37
C ILE A 144 -9.43 -6.98 5.45
N SER A 145 -8.81 -5.80 5.45
CA SER A 145 -9.23 -4.68 4.61
C SER A 145 -9.00 -4.91 3.12
N LEU A 146 -8.00 -5.72 2.75
CA LEU A 146 -7.64 -6.02 1.36
C LEU A 146 -8.84 -6.57 0.55
N PRO A 147 -9.49 -7.69 0.92
CA PRO A 147 -10.62 -8.22 0.16
C PRO A 147 -11.82 -7.25 0.17
N LEU A 148 -12.04 -6.51 1.26
CA LEU A 148 -13.11 -5.52 1.36
C LEU A 148 -12.87 -4.36 0.38
N GLY A 149 -11.68 -3.77 0.42
CA GLY A 149 -11.29 -2.67 -0.47
C GLY A 149 -11.26 -3.10 -1.93
N TYR A 150 -10.80 -4.32 -2.21
CA TYR A 150 -10.89 -4.90 -3.54
C TYR A 150 -12.34 -5.05 -4.01
N GLY A 151 -13.22 -5.56 -3.15
CA GLY A 151 -14.65 -5.70 -3.42
C GLY A 151 -15.32 -4.36 -3.74
N VAL A 152 -15.06 -3.32 -2.94
CA VAL A 152 -15.56 -1.95 -3.15
C VAL A 152 -15.08 -1.41 -4.49
N GLY A 153 -13.78 -1.47 -4.78
CA GLY A 153 -13.23 -0.99 -6.05
C GLY A 153 -13.80 -1.75 -7.24
N ARG A 154 -14.05 -3.05 -7.11
CA ARG A 154 -14.71 -3.87 -8.14
C ARG A 154 -16.16 -3.49 -8.36
N ALA A 155 -16.92 -3.18 -7.30
CA ALA A 155 -18.29 -2.73 -7.40
C ALA A 155 -18.37 -1.35 -8.09
N LEU A 156 -17.52 -0.41 -7.67
CA LEU A 156 -17.38 0.89 -8.31
C LEU A 156 -16.98 0.78 -9.79
N ALA A 157 -16.01 -0.09 -10.10
CA ALA A 157 -15.59 -0.31 -11.48
C ALA A 157 -16.70 -0.90 -12.36
N LYS A 158 -17.61 -1.70 -11.81
CA LYS A 158 -18.79 -2.18 -12.55
C LYS A 158 -19.76 -1.03 -12.85
N ALA A 159 -19.95 -0.10 -11.91
CA ALA A 159 -20.81 1.06 -12.10
C ALA A 159 -20.21 2.09 -13.07
N LEU A 160 -18.90 2.36 -12.96
CA LEU A 160 -18.19 3.40 -13.73
C LEU A 160 -17.75 2.94 -15.13
N LEU A 161 -17.51 1.65 -15.32
CA LEU A 161 -17.11 1.07 -16.61
C LEU A 161 -18.17 0.06 -17.08
N PRO A 162 -19.39 0.52 -17.42
CA PRO A 162 -20.49 -0.39 -17.73
C PRO A 162 -20.18 -1.24 -18.97
N ARG A 163 -19.62 -0.67 -20.05
CA ARG A 163 -19.16 -1.39 -21.27
C ARG A 163 -18.13 -0.54 -22.02
N LEU A 164 -16.90 -1.04 -22.24
CA LEU A 164 -16.12 -0.67 -23.42
C LEU A 164 -16.58 -1.65 -24.50
N THR A 165 -17.31 -1.17 -25.50
CA THR A 165 -17.81 -1.98 -26.61
C THR A 165 -16.67 -2.75 -27.30
N PRO A 166 -16.92 -3.98 -27.78
CA PRO A 166 -15.94 -4.79 -28.52
C PRO A 166 -15.43 -4.07 -29.77
#